data_AF-A0A7Y3KCE5-F1
#
_entry.id   AF-A0A7Y3KCE5-F1
#
_cell.length_a   1.000
_cell.length_b   1.000
_cell.length_c   1.000
_cell.angle_alpha   90.00
_cell.angle_beta   90.00
_cell.angle_gamma   90.00
#
_symmetry.space_group_name_H-M   'P 1'
#
loop_
_entity.id
_entity.type
_entity.pdbx_description
1 polymer ?
#
loop_
_entity_poly.entity_id
_entity_poly.type
_entity_poly.pdbx_seq_one_letter_code
_entity_poly.pdbx_strand_id
1 'polypeptide(L)'
;MQERPGLSAYLAKGYIPSTKGNFSTTATLEYAMDDAAIGEFAKAIGQPASVYTPFLQRGQNWQNVFDPSTGLVQPRFDKGTWMVDDAPSTSTNFVEGSAYQYTWLVPQNYIGLSKVLGGEKETIKKLNTFFTQLDAGSESPYAWMGNEPSILTPYLYDFIVDPTDTERVVREIENQLYQPNPGGLNGNDDLGTMSAWYVWSTLGIYPVVPGDSGFALTSPLFTNEHIRFNDGKYQLHIQGIGARESAPYIVKMEVNGEQQKSPWIPLSALKSPNGSIKTWLSQSPQKAFTIDVSKTSHQQAFSDQVGFQPILTSMTPQQIVGHDSQTISFLANITNVDKRQSQYTVTVHPLWSSSVKIPISYQTVHTGSYRVFLTIPKYLVHGIYPFDVSFATTKGANLSPIDIVHGQLFVIQSTQDIFAYDNNIGISSDSNIATANFDGSQRSYSSSALRDAGFVPGYAFEVMVV
;
A
#
# COMPACT_ATOMS: atom_id res chain seq x y z
N MET A 1 -26.68 11.87 -4.95
CA MET A 1 -25.56 10.96 -4.65
C MET A 1 -24.30 11.72 -4.99
N GLN A 2 -23.31 11.81 -4.11
CA GLN A 2 -22.03 12.42 -4.48
C GLN A 2 -21.26 11.43 -5.35
N GLU A 3 -20.67 11.86 -6.46
CA GLU A 3 -19.87 11.01 -7.34
C GLU A 3 -18.56 10.58 -6.67
N ARG A 4 -18.00 11.44 -5.79
CA ARG A 4 -16.87 11.14 -4.92
C ARG A 4 -17.18 11.44 -3.45
N PRO A 5 -17.77 10.51 -2.69
CA PRO A 5 -17.99 10.69 -1.26
C PRO A 5 -16.70 11.05 -0.51
N GLY A 6 -16.77 12.07 0.36
CA GLY A 6 -15.60 12.53 1.12
C GLY A 6 -14.61 13.41 0.34
N LEU A 7 -14.90 13.77 -0.91
CA LEU A 7 -14.01 14.58 -1.76
C LEU A 7 -13.54 15.88 -1.10
N SER A 8 -14.40 16.59 -0.37
CA SER A 8 -14.00 17.83 0.30
C SER A 8 -12.89 17.60 1.33
N ALA A 9 -12.94 16.48 2.07
CA ALA A 9 -11.89 16.12 3.03
C ALA A 9 -10.63 15.66 2.29
N TYR A 10 -10.78 14.84 1.25
CA TYR A 10 -9.68 14.39 0.39
C TYR A 10 -8.90 15.57 -0.22
N LEU A 11 -9.59 16.59 -0.76
CA LEU A 11 -8.95 17.77 -1.32
C LEU A 11 -8.26 18.64 -0.26
N ALA A 12 -8.82 18.72 0.94
CA ALA A 12 -8.29 19.56 2.02
C ALA A 12 -7.11 18.91 2.77
N LYS A 13 -7.14 17.57 2.93
CA LYS A 13 -6.22 16.82 3.79
C LYS A 13 -5.31 15.85 3.03
N GLY A 14 -5.61 15.57 1.77
CA GLY A 14 -4.91 14.55 0.97
C GLY A 14 -5.31 13.11 1.31
N TYR A 15 -6.30 12.91 2.19
CA TYR A 15 -6.89 11.60 2.49
C TYR A 15 -8.33 11.81 2.99
N ILE A 16 -9.14 10.75 2.93
CA ILE A 16 -10.46 10.72 3.54
C ILE A 16 -10.29 10.24 4.98
N PRO A 17 -10.76 10.98 5.99
CA PRO A 17 -10.79 10.50 7.35
C PRO A 17 -11.72 9.30 7.53
N SER A 18 -11.30 8.33 8.34
CA SER A 18 -12.13 7.21 8.77
C SER A 18 -13.31 7.71 9.59
N THR A 19 -14.49 7.29 9.15
CA THR A 19 -15.73 7.33 9.92
C THR A 19 -16.44 6.00 9.71
N LYS A 20 -17.33 5.61 10.63
CA LYS A 20 -17.94 4.27 10.60
C LYS A 20 -18.58 3.96 9.24
N GLY A 21 -18.02 2.97 8.53
CA GLY A 21 -18.56 2.42 7.27
C GLY A 21 -18.33 3.29 6.03
N ASN A 22 -17.41 4.26 6.06
CA ASN A 22 -17.14 5.11 4.89
C ASN A 22 -15.99 4.64 3.98
N PHE A 23 -15.37 3.49 4.30
CA PHE A 23 -14.28 2.87 3.53
C PHE A 23 -13.16 3.85 3.15
N SER A 24 -12.77 4.68 4.10
CA SER A 24 -11.92 5.85 3.87
C SER A 24 -10.59 5.55 3.19
N THR A 25 -9.97 4.42 3.54
CA THR A 25 -8.63 4.05 3.03
C THR A 25 -8.73 3.59 1.58
N THR A 26 -9.69 2.71 1.27
CA THR A 26 -10.03 2.32 -0.12
C THR A 26 -10.27 3.55 -0.98
N ALA A 27 -11.19 4.42 -0.58
CA ALA A 27 -11.55 5.59 -1.39
C ALA A 27 -10.37 6.56 -1.58
N THR A 28 -9.48 6.69 -0.58
CA THR A 28 -8.25 7.51 -0.73
C THR A 28 -7.30 6.95 -1.78
N LEU A 29 -7.09 5.62 -1.80
CA LEU A 29 -6.21 4.95 -2.75
C LEU A 29 -6.77 5.01 -4.17
N GLU A 30 -8.06 4.70 -4.34
CA GLU A 30 -8.73 4.75 -5.64
C GLU A 30 -8.80 6.18 -6.18
N TYR A 31 -9.06 7.19 -5.34
CA TYR A 31 -9.06 8.59 -5.81
C TYR A 31 -7.67 9.07 -6.21
N ALA A 32 -6.61 8.60 -5.54
CA ALA A 32 -5.25 8.87 -5.96
C ALA A 32 -4.96 8.24 -7.34
N MET A 33 -5.37 6.99 -7.55
CA MET A 33 -5.25 6.32 -8.84
C MET A 33 -6.01 7.07 -9.95
N ASP A 34 -7.26 7.46 -9.68
CA ASP A 34 -8.06 8.24 -10.62
C ASP A 34 -7.45 9.61 -10.92
N ASP A 35 -6.97 10.33 -9.90
CA ASP A 35 -6.39 11.65 -10.08
C ASP A 35 -5.11 11.58 -10.90
N ALA A 36 -4.29 10.53 -10.73
CA ALA A 36 -3.16 10.27 -11.61
C ALA A 36 -3.61 10.09 -13.06
N ALA A 37 -4.65 9.27 -13.30
CA ALA A 37 -5.20 9.03 -14.64
C ALA A 37 -5.78 10.31 -15.28
N ILE A 38 -6.49 11.15 -14.52
CA ILE A 38 -6.98 12.46 -14.98
C ILE A 38 -5.82 13.38 -15.36
N GLY A 39 -4.76 13.39 -14.54
CA GLY A 39 -3.55 14.16 -14.81
C GLY A 39 -2.87 13.74 -16.11
N GLU A 40 -2.66 12.44 -16.32
CA GLU A 40 -2.06 11.92 -17.56
C GLU A 40 -2.97 12.17 -18.78
N PHE A 41 -4.28 12.02 -18.63
CA PHE A 41 -5.23 12.38 -19.70
C PHE A 41 -5.15 13.86 -20.08
N ALA A 42 -5.19 14.78 -19.10
CA ALA A 42 -5.12 16.22 -19.32
C ALA A 42 -3.81 16.61 -20.02
N LYS A 43 -2.69 16.00 -19.62
CA LYS A 43 -1.38 16.17 -20.26
C LYS A 43 -1.38 15.64 -21.69
N ALA A 44 -1.96 14.46 -21.95
CA ALA A 44 -2.03 13.84 -23.27
C ALA A 44 -2.82 14.67 -24.29
N ILE A 45 -3.85 15.39 -23.85
CA ILE A 45 -4.64 16.30 -24.71
C ILE A 45 -4.05 17.73 -24.80
N GLY A 46 -2.85 17.96 -24.25
CA GLY A 46 -2.13 19.23 -24.37
C GLY A 46 -2.59 20.34 -23.43
N GLN A 47 -3.23 20.03 -22.29
CA GLN A 47 -3.52 21.03 -21.27
C GLN A 47 -2.24 21.57 -20.63
N PRO A 48 -2.23 22.83 -20.15
CA PRO A 48 -1.06 23.41 -19.51
C PRO A 48 -0.76 22.72 -18.17
N ALA A 49 0.51 22.78 -17.73
CA ALA A 49 0.96 22.21 -16.46
C ALA A 49 0.14 22.66 -15.24
N SER A 50 -0.33 23.90 -15.23
CA SER A 50 -1.21 24.41 -14.16
C SER A 50 -2.53 23.63 -14.00
N VAL A 51 -2.98 22.91 -15.05
CA VAL A 51 -4.19 22.09 -15.03
C VAL A 51 -3.87 20.66 -14.57
N TYR A 52 -2.87 20.00 -15.16
CA TYR A 52 -2.63 18.58 -14.87
C TYR A 52 -1.76 18.34 -13.62
N THR A 53 -0.85 19.26 -13.26
CA THR A 53 0.06 19.07 -12.12
C THR A 53 -0.68 18.86 -10.79
N PRO A 54 -1.76 19.59 -10.45
CA PRO A 54 -2.52 19.33 -9.23
C PRO A 54 -3.12 17.92 -9.15
N PHE A 55 -3.55 17.35 -10.28
CA PHE A 55 -4.06 15.99 -10.35
C PHE A 55 -2.95 14.96 -10.14
N LEU A 56 -1.83 15.11 -10.84
CA LEU A 56 -0.66 14.24 -10.66
C LEU A 56 -0.11 14.32 -9.22
N GLN A 57 -0.16 15.49 -8.56
CA GLN A 57 0.20 15.66 -7.15
C GLN A 57 -0.74 14.89 -6.23
N ARG A 58 -2.06 14.98 -6.44
CA ARG A 58 -3.04 14.17 -5.69
C ARG A 58 -2.93 12.68 -6.02
N GLY A 59 -2.36 12.32 -7.16
CA GLY A 59 -1.97 10.95 -7.47
C GLY A 59 -1.01 10.31 -6.46
N GLN A 60 -0.34 11.12 -5.63
CA GLN A 60 0.53 10.68 -4.54
C GLN A 60 -0.17 10.60 -3.18
N ASN A 61 -1.47 10.89 -3.09
CA ASN A 61 -2.22 10.90 -1.84
C ASN A 61 -2.26 9.52 -1.14
N TRP A 62 -1.92 8.43 -1.85
CA TRP A 62 -1.68 7.12 -1.24
C TRP A 62 -0.65 7.18 -0.10
N GLN A 63 0.36 8.07 -0.17
CA GLN A 63 1.35 8.25 0.89
C GLN A 63 0.73 8.75 2.20
N ASN A 64 -0.40 9.46 2.13
CA ASN A 64 -1.09 9.99 3.30
C ASN A 64 -1.86 8.92 4.08
N VAL A 65 -1.99 7.71 3.54
CA VAL A 65 -2.57 6.56 4.24
C VAL A 65 -1.57 5.41 4.36
N PHE A 66 -0.32 5.57 3.95
CA PHE A 66 0.74 4.58 4.17
C PHE A 66 1.45 4.85 5.51
N ASP A 67 1.34 3.91 6.46
CA ASP A 67 2.07 4.02 7.73
C ASP A 67 3.44 3.34 7.60
N PRO A 68 4.55 4.10 7.57
CA PRO A 68 5.88 3.51 7.47
C PRO A 68 6.27 2.68 8.70
N SER A 69 5.57 2.80 9.84
CA SER A 69 5.84 1.99 11.03
C SER A 69 5.40 0.53 10.88
N THR A 70 4.35 0.30 10.10
CA THR A 70 3.82 -1.04 9.81
C THR A 70 4.16 -1.51 8.39
N GLY A 71 4.46 -0.57 7.50
CA GLY A 71 4.67 -0.84 6.08
C GLY A 71 3.38 -1.27 5.37
N LEU A 72 2.23 -0.82 5.87
CA LEU A 72 0.90 -1.08 5.34
C LEU A 72 0.11 0.23 5.21
N VAL A 73 -0.89 0.23 4.35
CA VAL A 73 -1.89 1.30 4.35
C VAL A 73 -2.80 1.17 5.56
N GLN A 74 -3.15 2.29 6.19
CA GLN A 74 -3.96 2.34 7.40
C GLN A 74 -4.95 3.51 7.38
N PRO A 75 -6.14 3.32 7.99
CA PRO A 75 -7.07 4.41 8.18
C PRO A 75 -6.53 5.46 9.14
N ARG A 76 -6.86 6.73 8.86
CA ARG A 76 -6.56 7.88 9.71
C ARG A 76 -7.84 8.55 10.18
N PHE A 77 -7.87 8.99 11.42
CA PHE A 77 -8.95 9.85 11.93
C PHE A 77 -8.85 11.26 11.34
N ASP A 78 -9.89 12.07 11.52
CA ASP A 78 -9.93 13.45 10.99
C ASP A 78 -8.77 14.32 11.47
N LYS A 79 -8.29 14.05 12.68
CA LYS A 79 -7.14 14.73 13.29
C LYS A 79 -5.79 14.16 12.86
N GLY A 80 -5.73 13.24 11.88
CA GLY A 80 -4.49 12.68 11.34
C GLY A 80 -3.83 11.59 12.18
N THR A 81 -4.35 11.25 13.36
CA THR A 81 -3.92 10.06 14.12
C THR A 81 -4.31 8.80 13.38
N TRP A 82 -3.45 7.78 13.37
CA TRP A 82 -3.78 6.48 12.78
C TRP A 82 -4.77 5.73 13.67
N MET A 83 -5.55 4.85 13.07
CA MET A 83 -6.46 3.97 13.80
C MET A 83 -5.69 2.69 14.21
N VAL A 84 -5.08 2.74 15.39
CA VAL A 84 -4.19 1.69 15.91
C VAL A 84 -4.95 0.41 16.29
N ASP A 85 -6.24 0.53 16.63
CA ASP A 85 -7.08 -0.59 17.07
C ASP A 85 -7.70 -1.39 15.90
N ASP A 86 -7.41 -1.07 14.64
CA ASP A 86 -7.93 -1.85 13.49
C ASP A 86 -6.87 -2.87 13.07
N ALA A 87 -7.09 -4.15 13.41
CA ALA A 87 -6.17 -5.23 13.03
C ALA A 87 -5.98 -5.23 11.51
N PRO A 88 -4.77 -5.38 10.93
CA PRO A 88 -4.58 -5.18 9.49
C PRO A 88 -5.41 -6.07 8.55
N SER A 89 -5.97 -7.18 9.07
CA SER A 89 -6.89 -8.10 8.39
C SER A 89 -8.36 -7.64 8.37
N THR A 90 -8.71 -6.59 9.11
CA THR A 90 -10.04 -5.98 9.16
C THR A 90 -10.46 -5.40 7.81
N SER A 91 -11.76 -5.44 7.52
CA SER A 91 -12.35 -4.76 6.37
C SER A 91 -13.08 -3.46 6.72
N THR A 92 -13.05 -3.02 7.99
CA THR A 92 -13.86 -1.87 8.47
C THR A 92 -13.67 -0.59 7.64
N ASN A 93 -12.46 -0.37 7.12
CA ASN A 93 -12.09 0.80 6.32
C ASN A 93 -11.69 0.45 4.87
N PHE A 94 -11.98 -0.78 4.46
CA PHE A 94 -11.63 -1.33 3.15
C PHE A 94 -12.86 -1.98 2.49
N VAL A 95 -13.11 -1.70 1.22
CA VAL A 95 -14.16 -2.42 0.48
C VAL A 95 -13.59 -3.78 0.06
N GLU A 96 -14.22 -4.86 0.52
CA GLU A 96 -13.90 -6.23 0.06
C GLU A 96 -12.40 -6.58 0.12
N GLY A 97 -11.75 -6.21 1.21
CA GLY A 97 -10.34 -6.44 1.39
C GLY A 97 -9.88 -5.97 2.75
N SER A 98 -8.57 -5.93 2.93
CA SER A 98 -7.93 -5.38 4.11
C SER A 98 -6.68 -4.59 3.74
N ALA A 99 -5.95 -4.12 4.74
CA ALA A 99 -4.68 -3.44 4.52
C ALA A 99 -3.68 -4.31 3.73
N TYR A 100 -3.77 -5.63 3.86
CA TYR A 100 -2.87 -6.56 3.18
C TYR A 100 -3.02 -6.55 1.66
N GLN A 101 -4.26 -6.54 1.14
CA GLN A 101 -4.49 -6.46 -0.31
C GLN A 101 -4.32 -5.02 -0.82
N TYR A 102 -4.84 -4.02 -0.09
CA TYR A 102 -4.83 -2.63 -0.55
C TYR A 102 -3.46 -1.93 -0.50
N THR A 103 -2.49 -2.43 0.26
CA THR A 103 -1.13 -1.84 0.29
C THR A 103 -0.48 -1.85 -1.11
N TRP A 104 -0.89 -2.77 -1.98
CA TRP A 104 -0.38 -2.91 -3.33
C TRP A 104 -1.11 -2.04 -4.36
N LEU A 105 -2.22 -1.38 -4.01
CA LEU A 105 -3.05 -0.61 -4.95
C LEU A 105 -2.46 0.78 -5.22
N VAL A 106 -1.27 0.81 -5.81
CA VAL A 106 -0.56 2.03 -6.23
C VAL A 106 0.01 1.88 -7.65
N PRO A 107 -0.79 1.44 -8.64
CA PRO A 107 -0.29 1.16 -10.00
C PRO A 107 0.30 2.40 -10.69
N GLN A 108 -0.10 3.60 -10.30
CA GLN A 108 0.47 4.85 -10.79
C GLN A 108 1.92 5.09 -10.32
N ASN A 109 2.39 4.44 -9.25
CA ASN A 109 3.72 4.70 -8.67
C ASN A 109 4.30 3.50 -7.90
N TYR A 110 4.48 2.35 -8.54
CA TYR A 110 5.08 1.18 -7.90
C TYR A 110 6.53 1.39 -7.48
N ILE A 111 7.29 2.20 -8.22
CA ILE A 111 8.65 2.62 -7.82
C ILE A 111 8.61 3.39 -6.49
N GLY A 112 7.67 4.33 -6.34
CA GLY A 112 7.46 5.06 -5.08
C GLY A 112 7.04 4.16 -3.92
N LEU A 113 6.13 3.20 -4.18
CA LEU A 113 5.74 2.20 -3.19
C LEU A 113 6.93 1.33 -2.73
N SER A 114 7.75 0.85 -3.67
CA SER A 114 8.98 0.09 -3.37
C SER A 114 9.95 0.91 -2.53
N LYS A 115 10.18 2.18 -2.88
CA LYS A 115 11.02 3.12 -2.12
C LYS A 115 10.59 3.20 -0.64
N VAL A 116 9.29 3.30 -0.35
CA VAL A 116 8.79 3.42 1.05
C VAL A 116 8.72 2.07 1.79
N LEU A 117 8.63 0.95 1.07
CA LEU A 117 8.67 -0.41 1.64
C LEU A 117 10.07 -0.91 2.00
N GLY A 118 11.11 -0.07 1.82
CA GLY A 118 12.50 -0.41 2.11
C GLY A 118 13.36 -0.70 0.88
N GLY A 119 12.82 -0.44 -0.32
CA GLY A 119 13.47 -0.67 -1.61
C GLY A 119 13.09 -2.02 -2.24
N GLU A 120 13.65 -2.26 -3.42
CA GLU A 120 13.31 -3.40 -4.30
C GLU A 120 13.39 -4.74 -3.56
N LYS A 121 14.53 -5.02 -2.89
CA LYS A 121 14.76 -6.29 -2.20
C LYS A 121 13.72 -6.61 -1.12
N GLU A 122 13.36 -5.63 -0.29
CA GLU A 122 12.37 -5.83 0.77
C GLU A 122 10.95 -5.95 0.20
N THR A 123 10.67 -5.20 -0.86
CA THR A 123 9.39 -5.27 -1.58
C THR A 123 9.19 -6.64 -2.21
N ILE A 124 10.20 -7.19 -2.89
CA ILE A 124 10.17 -8.55 -3.47
C ILE A 124 9.95 -9.60 -2.40
N LYS A 125 10.63 -9.49 -1.25
CA LYS A 125 10.44 -10.43 -0.15
C LYS A 125 8.99 -10.43 0.36
N LYS A 126 8.39 -9.24 0.47
CA LYS A 126 6.98 -9.08 0.85
C LYS A 126 6.04 -9.65 -0.21
N LEU A 127 6.25 -9.35 -1.48
CA LEU A 127 5.44 -9.90 -2.58
C LEU A 127 5.55 -11.42 -2.69
N ASN A 128 6.76 -11.98 -2.57
CA ASN A 128 6.97 -13.42 -2.56
C ASN A 128 6.24 -14.10 -1.40
N THR A 129 6.13 -13.41 -0.25
CA THR A 129 5.32 -13.88 0.87
C THR A 129 3.83 -13.78 0.55
N PHE A 130 3.38 -12.64 0.01
CA PHE A 130 1.99 -12.37 -0.36
C PHE A 130 1.43 -13.42 -1.32
N PHE A 131 2.21 -13.84 -2.32
CA PHE A 131 1.81 -14.85 -3.32
C PHE A 131 2.05 -16.31 -2.90
N THR A 132 2.43 -16.58 -1.65
CA THR A 132 2.51 -17.99 -1.18
C THR A 132 1.15 -18.67 -1.09
N GLN A 133 0.06 -17.90 -1.01
CA GLN A 133 -1.32 -18.37 -1.12
C GLN A 133 -2.08 -17.41 -2.03
N LEU A 134 -2.73 -17.92 -3.08
CA LEU A 134 -3.30 -17.08 -4.15
C LEU A 134 -4.74 -16.64 -3.90
N ASP A 135 -5.48 -17.31 -3.03
CA ASP A 135 -6.91 -17.02 -2.82
C ASP A 135 -7.32 -17.17 -1.35
N ALA A 136 -6.63 -16.41 -0.49
CA ALA A 136 -6.72 -16.59 0.96
C ALA A 136 -7.81 -15.76 1.66
N GLY A 137 -8.57 -14.95 0.92
CA GLY A 137 -9.61 -14.06 1.45
C GLY A 137 -9.07 -12.80 2.13
N SER A 138 -9.98 -11.87 2.48
CA SER A 138 -9.63 -10.54 3.00
C SER A 138 -8.95 -10.54 4.38
N GLU A 139 -9.25 -11.52 5.23
CA GLU A 139 -8.72 -11.60 6.59
C GLU A 139 -7.28 -12.16 6.66
N SER A 140 -6.73 -12.56 5.51
CA SER A 140 -5.43 -13.19 5.39
C SER A 140 -4.38 -12.21 4.85
N PRO A 141 -3.09 -12.34 5.25
CA PRO A 141 -2.01 -11.50 4.73
C PRO A 141 -1.55 -11.85 3.31
N TYR A 142 -2.26 -12.74 2.61
CA TYR A 142 -1.88 -13.27 1.31
C TYR A 142 -2.80 -12.76 0.19
N ALA A 143 -2.47 -13.11 -1.05
CA ALA A 143 -3.27 -12.70 -2.19
C ALA A 143 -4.70 -13.24 -2.11
N TRP A 144 -5.65 -12.39 -2.53
CA TRP A 144 -7.03 -12.78 -2.77
C TRP A 144 -7.36 -12.43 -4.21
N MET A 145 -6.95 -13.31 -5.13
CA MET A 145 -7.01 -13.07 -6.57
C MET A 145 -8.43 -13.18 -7.14
N GLY A 146 -9.38 -13.74 -6.39
CA GLY A 146 -10.80 -13.70 -6.72
C GLY A 146 -11.47 -12.35 -6.47
N ASN A 147 -10.69 -11.32 -6.10
CA ASN A 147 -11.16 -9.97 -5.85
C ASN A 147 -10.26 -8.91 -6.49
N GLU A 148 -10.84 -7.81 -6.99
CA GLU A 148 -10.20 -6.78 -7.80
C GLU A 148 -8.99 -6.09 -7.18
N PRO A 149 -8.96 -5.75 -5.87
CA PRO A 149 -7.82 -5.04 -5.29
C PRO A 149 -6.48 -5.77 -5.46
N SER A 150 -6.50 -7.10 -5.63
CA SER A 150 -5.30 -7.92 -5.77
C SER A 150 -4.81 -8.07 -7.22
N ILE A 151 -5.66 -7.89 -8.23
CA ILE A 151 -5.40 -8.40 -9.58
C ILE A 151 -4.29 -7.66 -10.34
N LEU A 152 -3.97 -6.43 -9.92
CA LEU A 152 -2.87 -5.63 -10.47
C LEU A 152 -1.51 -6.01 -9.85
N THR A 153 -1.51 -6.57 -8.65
CA THR A 153 -0.30 -6.82 -7.83
C THR A 153 0.74 -7.71 -8.50
N PRO A 154 0.41 -8.77 -9.28
CA PRO A 154 1.43 -9.61 -9.92
C PRO A 154 2.36 -8.82 -10.83
N TYR A 155 1.85 -7.80 -11.53
CA TYR A 155 2.63 -6.98 -12.45
C TYR A 155 3.50 -5.94 -11.76
N LEU A 156 3.43 -5.81 -10.43
CA LEU A 156 4.28 -4.90 -9.69
C LEU A 156 5.77 -5.26 -9.87
N TYR A 157 6.10 -6.56 -9.93
CA TYR A 157 7.49 -7.03 -10.10
C TYR A 157 8.17 -6.37 -11.30
N ASP A 158 7.48 -6.24 -12.44
CA ASP A 158 7.97 -5.61 -13.66
C ASP A 158 8.53 -4.18 -13.47
N PHE A 159 8.04 -3.44 -12.47
CA PHE A 159 8.43 -2.05 -12.23
C PHE A 159 9.53 -1.89 -11.20
N ILE A 160 9.83 -2.94 -10.44
CA ILE A 160 10.76 -2.87 -9.31
C ILE A 160 11.93 -3.85 -9.43
N VAL A 161 11.78 -4.94 -10.19
CA VAL A 161 12.82 -5.96 -10.37
C VAL A 161 12.57 -6.84 -11.60
N ASP A 162 13.40 -7.87 -11.73
CA ASP A 162 13.32 -8.98 -12.69
C ASP A 162 11.87 -9.41 -13.00
N PRO A 163 11.44 -9.35 -14.28
CA PRO A 163 10.09 -9.71 -14.73
C PRO A 163 9.76 -11.21 -14.56
N THR A 164 10.76 -12.06 -14.28
CA THR A 164 10.55 -13.51 -14.13
C THR A 164 9.59 -13.86 -12.99
N ASP A 165 9.46 -13.01 -11.96
CA ASP A 165 8.47 -13.20 -10.89
C ASP A 165 7.05 -12.88 -11.36
N THR A 166 6.84 -11.84 -12.19
CA THR A 166 5.54 -11.59 -12.85
C THR A 166 5.12 -12.80 -13.68
N GLU A 167 6.02 -13.28 -14.54
CA GLU A 167 5.80 -14.42 -15.43
C GLU A 167 5.38 -15.68 -14.66
N ARG A 168 6.09 -15.97 -13.56
CA ARG A 168 5.82 -17.11 -12.68
C ARG A 168 4.46 -16.96 -11.99
N VAL A 169 4.24 -15.85 -11.28
CA VAL A 169 3.03 -15.65 -10.46
C VAL A 169 1.77 -15.60 -11.32
N VAL A 170 1.80 -14.89 -12.46
CA VAL A 170 0.66 -14.85 -13.39
C VAL A 170 0.34 -16.26 -13.89
N ARG A 171 1.35 -17.07 -14.27
CA ARG A 171 1.12 -18.45 -14.69
C ARG A 171 0.57 -19.33 -13.58
N GLU A 172 1.05 -19.16 -12.35
CA GLU A 172 0.53 -19.89 -11.19
C GLU A 172 -0.96 -19.58 -10.97
N ILE A 173 -1.37 -18.31 -11.11
CA ILE A 173 -2.77 -17.88 -11.02
C ILE A 173 -3.62 -18.48 -12.15
N GLU A 174 -3.17 -18.35 -13.41
CA GLU A 174 -3.87 -18.91 -14.58
C GLU A 174 -4.11 -20.42 -14.42
N ASN A 175 -3.10 -21.17 -13.99
CA ASN A 175 -3.18 -22.63 -13.88
C ASN A 175 -4.03 -23.09 -12.68
N GLN A 176 -4.03 -22.34 -11.57
CA GLN A 176 -4.67 -22.76 -10.32
C GLN A 176 -6.10 -22.26 -10.18
N LEU A 177 -6.40 -21.04 -10.64
CA LEU A 177 -7.64 -20.35 -10.32
C LEU A 177 -8.64 -20.27 -11.48
N TYR A 178 -8.21 -20.61 -12.70
CA TYR A 178 -9.05 -20.62 -13.90
C TYR A 178 -9.19 -22.02 -14.48
N GLN A 179 -10.43 -22.49 -14.62
CA GLN A 179 -10.74 -23.81 -15.16
C GLN A 179 -11.90 -23.74 -16.17
N PRO A 180 -11.90 -24.55 -17.24
CA PRO A 180 -12.91 -24.48 -18.31
C PRO A 180 -14.24 -25.16 -17.94
N ASN A 181 -14.52 -25.37 -16.66
CA ASN A 181 -15.67 -26.10 -16.14
C ASN A 181 -16.60 -25.18 -15.33
N PRO A 182 -17.88 -25.53 -15.13
CA PRO A 182 -18.73 -24.81 -14.17
C PRO A 182 -18.07 -24.69 -12.80
N GLY A 183 -18.04 -23.48 -12.24
CA GLY A 183 -17.30 -23.20 -10.99
C GLY A 183 -15.79 -23.03 -11.17
N GLY A 184 -15.32 -22.86 -12.40
CA GLY A 184 -13.89 -22.68 -12.72
C GLY A 184 -13.35 -21.28 -12.53
N LEU A 185 -14.09 -20.39 -11.89
CA LEU A 185 -13.61 -19.09 -11.40
C LEU A 185 -13.60 -19.14 -9.87
N ASN A 186 -12.59 -18.53 -9.27
CA ASN A 186 -12.38 -18.49 -7.81
C ASN A 186 -13.09 -17.29 -7.12
N GLY A 187 -13.96 -16.58 -7.85
CA GLY A 187 -14.71 -15.42 -7.37
C GLY A 187 -15.84 -15.06 -8.32
N ASN A 188 -16.43 -13.88 -8.12
CA ASN A 188 -17.34 -13.30 -9.10
C ASN A 188 -16.55 -12.96 -10.38
N ASP A 189 -17.21 -12.99 -11.53
CA ASP A 189 -16.60 -12.51 -12.77
C ASP A 189 -16.61 -10.97 -12.88
N ASP A 190 -17.41 -10.31 -12.02
CA ASP A 190 -17.57 -8.86 -11.91
C ASP A 190 -17.72 -8.16 -13.25
N LEU A 191 -18.75 -8.58 -13.97
CA LEU A 191 -19.13 -8.07 -15.28
C LEU A 191 -18.02 -8.20 -16.34
N GLY A 192 -17.17 -9.23 -16.19
CA GLY A 192 -16.09 -9.55 -17.11
C GLY A 192 -14.72 -9.09 -16.65
N THR A 193 -14.56 -8.55 -15.44
CA THR A 193 -13.27 -8.11 -14.91
C THR A 193 -12.29 -9.26 -14.76
N MET A 194 -12.69 -10.37 -14.11
CA MET A 194 -11.81 -11.53 -13.95
C MET A 194 -11.55 -12.24 -15.28
N SER A 195 -12.59 -12.40 -16.12
CA SER A 195 -12.42 -12.92 -17.48
C SER A 195 -11.48 -12.07 -18.33
N ALA A 196 -11.58 -10.73 -18.27
CA ALA A 196 -10.69 -9.83 -18.99
C ALA A 196 -9.27 -9.92 -18.45
N TRP A 197 -9.09 -10.08 -17.14
CA TRP A 197 -7.77 -10.30 -16.54
C TRP A 197 -7.11 -11.53 -17.15
N TYR A 198 -7.83 -12.66 -17.19
CA TYR A 198 -7.33 -13.89 -17.80
C TYR A 198 -6.99 -13.72 -19.27
N VAL A 199 -7.87 -13.09 -20.06
CA VAL A 199 -7.61 -12.84 -21.48
C VAL A 199 -6.34 -11.99 -21.66
N TRP A 200 -6.19 -10.87 -20.97
CA TRP A 200 -4.98 -10.04 -21.08
C TRP A 200 -3.73 -10.80 -20.64
N SER A 201 -3.76 -11.47 -19.49
CA SER A 201 -2.64 -12.28 -18.99
C SER A 201 -2.18 -13.33 -20.01
N THR A 202 -3.13 -14.05 -20.60
CA THR A 202 -2.81 -15.10 -21.58
C THR A 202 -2.24 -14.56 -22.88
N LEU A 203 -2.47 -13.28 -23.22
CA LEU A 203 -1.82 -12.61 -24.36
C LEU A 203 -0.34 -12.25 -24.09
N GLY A 204 0.13 -12.37 -22.83
CA GLY A 204 1.48 -11.97 -22.45
C GLY A 204 1.64 -10.47 -22.18
N ILE A 205 0.56 -9.70 -22.10
CA ILE A 205 0.59 -8.24 -21.86
C ILE A 205 -0.61 -7.79 -21.01
N TYR A 206 -0.42 -6.81 -20.11
CA TYR A 206 -1.51 -6.35 -19.23
C TYR A 206 -1.56 -4.83 -19.02
N PRO A 207 -2.72 -4.16 -19.13
CA PRO A 207 -2.86 -2.72 -18.92
C PRO A 207 -2.92 -2.35 -17.42
N VAL A 208 -1.80 -2.47 -16.70
CA VAL A 208 -1.77 -2.36 -15.23
C VAL A 208 -1.92 -0.93 -14.70
N VAL A 209 -1.52 0.09 -15.46
CA VAL A 209 -1.51 1.49 -15.00
C VAL A 209 -2.71 2.23 -15.60
N PRO A 210 -3.75 2.56 -14.80
CA PRO A 210 -4.88 3.34 -15.31
C PRO A 210 -4.45 4.71 -15.81
N GLY A 211 -4.96 5.11 -16.98
CA GLY A 211 -4.63 6.38 -17.62
C GLY A 211 -3.31 6.40 -18.40
N ASP A 212 -2.47 5.36 -18.32
CA ASP A 212 -1.30 5.20 -19.18
C ASP A 212 -1.62 4.28 -20.38
N SER A 213 -1.17 4.69 -21.55
CA SER A 213 -1.39 3.97 -22.81
C SER A 213 -0.26 2.96 -23.08
N GLY A 214 -0.31 1.83 -22.39
CA GLY A 214 0.64 0.73 -22.61
C GLY A 214 0.34 -0.48 -21.75
N PHE A 215 1.29 -1.42 -21.76
CA PHE A 215 1.12 -2.73 -21.16
C PHE A 215 2.39 -3.17 -20.43
N ALA A 216 2.21 -3.70 -19.21
CA ALA A 216 3.20 -4.51 -18.51
C ALA A 216 3.34 -5.87 -19.21
N LEU A 217 4.45 -6.57 -18.97
CA LEU A 217 4.76 -7.83 -19.64
C LEU A 217 4.42 -9.04 -18.78
N THR A 218 4.00 -10.10 -19.44
CA THR A 218 4.01 -11.45 -18.89
C THR A 218 4.24 -12.42 -20.06
N SER A 219 3.96 -13.71 -19.89
CA SER A 219 4.18 -14.71 -20.93
C SER A 219 2.87 -15.12 -21.62
N PRO A 220 2.85 -15.19 -22.97
CA PRO A 220 1.68 -15.70 -23.65
C PRO A 220 1.44 -17.18 -23.32
N LEU A 221 0.17 -17.58 -23.20
CA LEU A 221 -0.21 -18.98 -22.99
C LEU A 221 -0.28 -19.73 -24.33
N PHE A 222 -0.64 -19.06 -25.42
CA PHE A 222 -0.83 -19.70 -26.72
C PHE A 222 0.35 -19.46 -27.66
N THR A 223 0.49 -20.37 -28.63
CA THR A 223 1.59 -20.29 -29.61
C THR A 223 1.38 -19.21 -30.66
N ASN A 224 0.14 -18.89 -31.01
CA ASN A 224 -0.23 -17.85 -31.95
C ASN A 224 -1.55 -17.20 -31.51
N GLU A 225 -1.56 -15.88 -31.39
CA GLU A 225 -2.74 -15.08 -31.03
C GLU A 225 -2.88 -13.92 -32.01
N HIS A 226 -4.10 -13.68 -32.48
CA HIS A 226 -4.39 -12.65 -33.47
C HIS A 226 -5.46 -11.69 -32.93
N ILE A 227 -5.07 -10.44 -32.74
CA ILE A 227 -5.96 -9.37 -32.26
C ILE A 227 -6.19 -8.41 -33.42
N ARG A 228 -7.46 -8.23 -33.79
CA ARG A 228 -7.87 -7.22 -34.76
C ARG A 228 -8.45 -6.04 -34.02
N PHE A 229 -7.92 -4.84 -34.29
CA PHE A 229 -8.41 -3.62 -33.66
C PHE A 229 -9.76 -3.24 -34.28
N ASN A 230 -10.61 -2.57 -33.51
CA ASN A 230 -11.99 -2.25 -33.93
C ASN A 230 -12.04 -1.34 -35.18
N ASP A 231 -11.01 -0.54 -35.41
CA ASP A 231 -10.92 0.32 -36.60
C ASP A 231 -10.56 -0.43 -37.89
N GLY A 232 -10.19 -1.71 -37.79
CA GLY A 232 -9.74 -2.55 -38.90
C GLY A 232 -8.42 -2.13 -39.54
N LYS A 233 -7.76 -1.09 -39.01
CA LYS A 233 -6.50 -0.54 -39.56
C LYS A 233 -5.28 -1.21 -38.95
N TYR A 234 -5.42 -1.63 -37.70
CA TYR A 234 -4.34 -2.24 -36.94
C TYR A 234 -4.67 -3.68 -36.56
N GLN A 235 -3.62 -4.47 -36.47
CA GLN A 235 -3.67 -5.83 -35.97
C GLN A 235 -2.41 -6.09 -35.15
N LEU A 236 -2.54 -6.99 -34.20
CA LEU A 236 -1.44 -7.48 -33.39
C LEU A 236 -1.38 -9.00 -33.49
N HIS A 237 -0.24 -9.51 -33.92
CA HIS A 237 0.07 -10.94 -33.94
C HIS A 237 1.07 -11.26 -32.85
N ILE A 238 0.69 -12.10 -31.90
CA ILE A 238 1.56 -12.54 -30.80
C ILE A 238 1.97 -13.98 -31.06
N GLN A 239 3.27 -14.24 -31.05
CA GLN A 239 3.85 -15.57 -31.28
C GLN A 239 4.64 -16.03 -30.06
N GLY A 240 4.12 -17.03 -29.35
CA GLY A 240 4.76 -17.67 -28.20
C GLY A 240 5.54 -18.92 -28.59
N ILE A 241 6.82 -18.78 -28.93
CA ILE A 241 7.68 -19.91 -29.29
C ILE A 241 7.96 -20.75 -28.04
N GLY A 242 7.34 -21.93 -27.98
CA GLY A 242 7.42 -22.82 -26.82
C GLY A 242 6.37 -22.55 -25.75
N ALA A 243 5.35 -21.72 -26.04
CA ALA A 243 4.23 -21.44 -25.14
C ALA A 243 3.49 -22.72 -24.74
N ARG A 244 3.30 -22.87 -23.43
CA ARG A 244 2.57 -23.93 -22.74
C ARG A 244 2.50 -23.59 -21.26
N GLU A 245 1.55 -24.20 -20.55
CA GLU A 245 1.31 -24.02 -19.11
C GLU A 245 2.59 -24.16 -18.25
N SER A 246 3.51 -25.04 -18.65
CA SER A 246 4.76 -25.34 -17.93
C SER A 246 5.97 -24.49 -18.36
N ALA A 247 5.78 -23.51 -19.24
CA ALA A 247 6.87 -22.65 -19.75
C ALA A 247 6.55 -21.16 -19.61
N PRO A 248 6.49 -20.62 -18.38
CA PRO A 248 6.16 -19.21 -18.17
C PRO A 248 7.29 -18.25 -18.52
N TYR A 249 8.54 -18.68 -18.61
CA TYR A 249 9.65 -17.73 -18.57
C TYR A 249 10.02 -17.19 -19.94
N ILE A 250 10.12 -15.88 -20.10
CA ILE A 250 10.56 -15.27 -21.35
C ILE A 250 12.09 -15.28 -21.44
N VAL A 251 12.62 -15.88 -22.51
CA VAL A 251 14.05 -15.91 -22.85
C VAL A 251 14.42 -14.80 -23.83
N LYS A 252 13.46 -14.37 -24.63
CA LYS A 252 13.62 -13.28 -25.60
C LYS A 252 12.25 -12.76 -25.99
N MET A 253 12.15 -11.45 -26.18
CA MET A 253 10.98 -10.80 -26.76
C MET A 253 11.40 -9.82 -27.86
N GLU A 254 10.65 -9.80 -28.95
CA GLU A 254 10.74 -8.83 -30.02
C GLU A 254 9.38 -8.15 -30.23
N VAL A 255 9.38 -6.82 -30.37
CA VAL A 255 8.22 -6.02 -30.77
C VAL A 255 8.51 -5.44 -32.14
N ASN A 256 7.69 -5.77 -33.13
CA ASN A 256 7.89 -5.42 -34.55
C ASN A 256 9.30 -5.76 -35.09
N GLY A 257 9.88 -6.88 -34.63
CA GLY A 257 11.22 -7.34 -35.02
C GLY A 257 12.37 -6.67 -34.26
N GLU A 258 12.10 -5.69 -33.41
CA GLU A 258 13.10 -5.07 -32.54
C GLU A 258 13.14 -5.73 -31.17
N GLN A 259 14.35 -5.95 -30.65
CA GLN A 259 14.51 -6.55 -29.33
C GLN A 259 13.90 -5.67 -28.24
N GLN A 260 12.94 -6.21 -27.50
CA GLN A 260 12.33 -5.56 -26.36
C GLN A 260 13.28 -5.62 -25.16
N LYS A 261 13.52 -4.45 -24.54
CA LYS A 261 14.42 -4.31 -23.37
C LYS A 261 13.76 -3.62 -22.18
N SER A 262 12.49 -3.26 -22.30
CA SER A 262 11.69 -2.61 -21.26
C SER A 262 10.57 -3.58 -20.82
N PRO A 263 10.16 -3.59 -19.55
CA PRO A 263 8.99 -4.36 -19.11
C PRO A 263 7.68 -3.65 -19.44
N TRP A 264 7.76 -2.53 -20.17
CA TRP A 264 6.61 -1.76 -20.63
C TRP A 264 6.61 -1.65 -22.16
N ILE A 265 5.48 -1.96 -22.78
CA ILE A 265 5.21 -1.72 -24.20
C ILE A 265 4.19 -0.59 -24.33
N PRO A 266 4.55 0.58 -24.88
CA PRO A 266 3.57 1.62 -25.15
C PRO A 266 2.60 1.17 -26.25
N LEU A 267 1.32 1.51 -26.14
CA LEU A 267 0.29 1.17 -27.13
C LEU A 267 0.66 1.68 -28.53
N SER A 268 1.35 2.80 -28.63
CA SER A 268 1.84 3.36 -29.90
C SER A 268 2.81 2.42 -30.63
N ALA A 269 3.60 1.61 -29.92
CA ALA A 269 4.48 0.62 -30.54
C ALA A 269 3.69 -0.55 -31.17
N LEU A 270 2.46 -0.81 -30.70
CA LEU A 270 1.61 -1.89 -31.19
C LEU A 270 0.63 -1.45 -32.28
N LYS A 271 0.36 -0.15 -32.42
CA LYS A 271 -0.52 0.43 -33.46
C LYS A 271 0.16 0.46 -34.84
N SER A 272 0.36 -0.72 -35.41
CA SER A 272 0.91 -0.94 -36.75
C SER A 272 -0.04 -1.79 -37.59
N PRO A 273 -0.12 -1.59 -38.92
CA PRO A 273 -0.87 -2.48 -39.81
C PRO A 273 -0.41 -3.94 -39.74
N ASN A 274 0.83 -4.18 -39.27
CA ASN A 274 1.40 -5.51 -39.05
C ASN A 274 2.07 -5.56 -37.67
N GLY A 275 1.39 -5.07 -36.62
CA GLY A 275 1.91 -5.13 -35.26
C GLY A 275 2.24 -6.57 -34.85
N SER A 276 3.40 -6.78 -34.22
CA SER A 276 3.81 -8.12 -33.81
C SER A 276 4.55 -8.14 -32.48
N ILE A 277 4.26 -9.13 -31.65
CA ILE A 277 5.07 -9.53 -30.50
C ILE A 277 5.54 -10.96 -30.75
N LYS A 278 6.83 -11.23 -30.55
CA LYS A 278 7.38 -12.58 -30.64
C LYS A 278 8.18 -12.89 -29.40
N THR A 279 7.79 -13.94 -28.68
CA THR A 279 8.46 -14.40 -27.46
C THR A 279 9.04 -15.79 -27.66
N TRP A 280 10.15 -16.07 -26.98
CA TRP A 280 10.71 -17.41 -26.84
C TRP A 280 10.64 -17.79 -25.38
N LEU A 281 10.01 -18.92 -25.07
CA LEU A 281 9.66 -19.30 -23.70
C LEU A 281 10.45 -20.52 -23.22
N SER A 282 10.70 -20.60 -21.92
CA SER A 282 11.38 -21.71 -21.25
C SER A 282 10.65 -22.18 -19.98
N GLN A 283 10.94 -23.41 -19.56
CA GLN A 283 10.41 -23.99 -18.31
C GLN A 283 11.13 -23.48 -17.06
N SER A 284 12.30 -22.88 -17.21
CA SER A 284 13.11 -22.37 -16.11
C SER A 284 13.59 -20.96 -16.43
N PRO A 285 13.71 -20.07 -15.43
CA PRO A 285 14.13 -18.69 -15.64
C PRO A 285 15.52 -18.66 -16.27
N GLN A 286 15.73 -17.76 -17.22
CA GLN A 286 16.99 -17.61 -17.94
C GLN A 286 17.59 -16.22 -17.71
N LYS A 287 18.85 -16.15 -17.31
CA LYS A 287 19.57 -14.86 -17.14
C LYS A 287 19.74 -14.06 -18.43
N ALA A 288 19.56 -14.69 -19.61
CA ALA A 288 19.85 -14.08 -20.92
C ALA A 288 18.79 -13.05 -21.36
N PHE A 289 17.61 -13.03 -20.73
CA PHE A 289 16.60 -12.00 -20.94
C PHE A 289 16.66 -10.98 -19.80
N THR A 290 17.66 -10.12 -19.81
CA THR A 290 17.66 -8.99 -18.87
C THR A 290 16.81 -7.87 -19.45
N ILE A 291 15.58 -7.78 -18.99
CA ILE A 291 14.82 -6.54 -19.11
C ILE A 291 15.50 -5.49 -18.24
N ASP A 292 15.66 -4.29 -18.80
CA ASP A 292 16.15 -3.14 -18.07
C ASP A 292 14.95 -2.41 -17.46
N VAL A 293 14.63 -2.74 -16.21
CA VAL A 293 13.54 -2.11 -15.46
C VAL A 293 13.71 -0.60 -15.33
N SER A 294 14.94 -0.07 -15.43
CA SER A 294 15.15 1.38 -15.43
C SER A 294 14.54 2.09 -16.65
N LYS A 295 14.13 1.32 -17.67
CA LYS A 295 13.44 1.83 -18.86
C LYS A 295 11.93 1.99 -18.70
N THR A 296 11.34 1.70 -17.54
CA THR A 296 9.98 2.16 -17.17
C THR A 296 9.97 3.64 -16.78
N SER A 297 10.55 4.48 -17.65
CA SER A 297 10.90 5.88 -17.36
C SER A 297 9.72 6.75 -16.97
N HIS A 298 8.49 6.38 -17.34
CA HIS A 298 7.28 7.13 -16.98
C HIS A 298 6.94 7.01 -15.49
N GLN A 299 7.00 5.81 -14.89
CA GLN A 299 6.79 5.67 -13.44
C GLN A 299 7.93 6.31 -12.65
N GLN A 300 9.17 6.22 -13.14
CA GLN A 300 10.30 6.89 -12.51
C GLN A 300 10.10 8.41 -12.52
N ALA A 301 9.67 8.98 -13.67
CA ALA A 301 9.35 10.39 -13.76
C ALA A 301 8.18 10.80 -12.85
N PHE A 302 7.12 9.99 -12.77
CA PHE A 302 6.00 10.23 -11.87
C PHE A 302 6.45 10.22 -10.39
N SER A 303 7.32 9.28 -10.03
CA SER A 303 7.94 9.17 -8.70
C SER A 303 8.82 10.38 -8.36
N ASP A 304 9.60 10.89 -9.32
CA ASP A 304 10.63 11.90 -9.05
C ASP A 304 10.16 13.34 -9.24
N GLN A 305 9.11 13.59 -10.03
CA GLN A 305 8.77 14.95 -10.48
C GLN A 305 7.52 15.53 -9.83
N VAL A 306 6.63 14.71 -9.24
CA VAL A 306 5.32 15.19 -8.87
C VAL A 306 4.85 14.72 -7.50
N GLY A 307 4.85 15.64 -6.53
CA GLY A 307 4.13 15.51 -5.25
C GLY A 307 4.59 14.40 -4.30
N PHE A 308 5.53 13.55 -4.73
CA PHE A 308 6.01 12.43 -3.95
C PHE A 308 6.76 12.95 -2.72
N GLN A 309 6.35 12.51 -1.54
CA GLN A 309 6.98 12.86 -0.28
C GLN A 309 8.21 11.95 -0.10
N PRO A 310 9.45 12.49 -0.17
CA PRO A 310 10.66 11.68 -0.03
C PRO A 310 10.95 11.29 1.42
N ILE A 311 10.20 11.86 2.35
CA ILE A 311 10.37 11.66 3.78
C ILE A 311 8.99 11.37 4.35
N LEU A 312 8.85 10.19 4.95
CA LEU A 312 7.67 9.81 5.72
C LEU A 312 8.02 9.78 7.20
N THR A 313 7.10 10.22 8.04
CA THR A 313 7.34 10.26 9.48
C THR A 313 6.24 9.49 10.22
N SER A 314 6.60 8.86 11.32
CA SER A 314 5.64 8.18 12.20
C SER A 314 6.13 8.20 13.64
N MET A 315 5.29 7.72 14.56
CA MET A 315 5.70 7.47 15.93
C MET A 315 5.23 6.11 16.42
N THR A 316 5.98 5.49 17.33
CA THR A 316 5.69 4.16 17.87
C THR A 316 5.98 4.09 19.37
N PRO A 317 5.00 3.72 20.22
CA PRO A 317 3.57 3.62 19.91
C PRO A 317 2.95 5.02 19.74
N GLN A 318 1.83 5.13 19.02
CA GLN A 318 1.08 6.39 18.90
C GLN A 318 0.25 6.73 20.13
N GLN A 319 -0.15 5.70 20.87
CA GLN A 319 -0.77 5.83 22.18
C GLN A 319 0.30 5.49 23.22
N ILE A 320 0.56 6.44 24.11
CA ILE A 320 1.54 6.28 25.18
C ILE A 320 0.82 6.39 26.52
N VAL A 321 1.17 5.50 27.43
CA VAL A 321 0.53 5.41 28.76
C VAL A 321 1.54 5.81 29.82
N GLY A 322 1.13 6.65 30.76
CA GLY A 322 1.95 6.90 31.95
C GLY A 322 1.20 7.57 33.08
N HIS A 323 1.90 7.80 34.19
CA HIS A 323 1.34 8.31 35.44
C HIS A 323 2.29 9.28 36.13
N ASP A 324 1.80 10.07 37.10
CA ASP A 324 2.55 10.84 38.10
C ASP A 324 4.04 11.16 37.82
N SER A 325 4.31 12.25 37.09
CA SER A 325 5.68 12.75 36.85
C SER A 325 6.61 11.73 36.16
N GLN A 326 6.08 10.64 35.64
CA GLN A 326 6.83 9.65 34.90
C GLN A 326 7.38 10.27 33.61
N THR A 327 8.64 9.96 33.33
CA THR A 327 9.22 10.16 32.02
C THR A 327 9.00 8.90 31.21
N ILE A 328 8.15 9.00 30.20
CA ILE A 328 7.89 7.96 29.22
C ILE A 328 8.72 8.21 27.97
N SER A 329 8.87 7.19 27.13
CA SER A 329 9.57 7.33 25.86
C SER A 329 8.81 6.65 24.75
N PHE A 330 8.89 7.22 23.55
CA PHE A 330 8.39 6.65 22.31
C PHE A 330 9.44 6.81 21.22
N LEU A 331 9.26 6.12 20.10
CA LEU A 331 10.10 6.24 18.92
C LEU A 331 9.46 7.22 17.95
N ALA A 332 10.20 8.23 17.52
CA ALA A 332 9.90 9.05 16.36
C ALA A 332 10.65 8.44 15.17
N ASN A 333 9.94 7.95 14.17
CA ASN A 333 10.53 7.29 13.01
C ASN A 333 10.56 8.24 11.83
N ILE A 334 11.69 8.24 11.12
CA ILE A 334 11.85 8.97 9.87
C ILE A 334 12.28 7.95 8.82
N THR A 335 11.50 7.87 7.75
CA THR A 335 11.81 7.08 6.55
C THR A 335 12.15 8.04 5.43
N ASN A 336 13.44 8.22 5.18
CA ASN A 336 13.95 9.03 4.08
C ASN A 336 14.31 8.11 2.90
N VAL A 337 13.49 8.12 1.86
CA VAL A 337 13.62 7.21 0.72
C VAL A 337 14.62 7.72 -0.32
N ASP A 338 14.92 9.01 -0.32
CA ASP A 338 15.91 9.62 -1.22
C ASP A 338 17.36 9.36 -0.78
N LYS A 339 17.56 8.79 0.42
CA LYS A 339 18.87 8.48 1.03
C LYS A 339 19.81 9.68 1.15
N ARG A 340 19.33 10.90 0.89
CA ARG A 340 20.10 12.14 1.10
C ARG A 340 20.24 12.37 2.59
N GLN A 341 21.46 12.55 3.07
CA GLN A 341 21.67 12.90 4.47
C GLN A 341 21.11 14.30 4.73
N SER A 342 20.28 14.42 5.76
CA SER A 342 19.72 15.68 6.22
C SER A 342 19.68 15.67 7.74
N GLN A 343 19.83 16.84 8.35
CA GLN A 343 19.64 16.98 9.79
C GLN A 343 18.18 17.28 10.07
N TYR A 344 17.64 16.62 11.08
CA TYR A 344 16.23 16.72 11.45
C TYR A 344 16.10 17.14 12.90
N THR A 345 15.10 17.99 13.14
CA THR A 345 14.64 18.35 14.49
C THR A 345 13.28 17.69 14.72
N VAL A 346 13.15 16.98 15.84
CA VAL A 346 11.88 16.41 16.31
C VAL A 346 11.39 17.26 17.49
N THR A 347 10.17 17.77 17.42
CA THR A 347 9.58 18.59 18.49
C THR A 347 8.23 18.03 18.89
N VAL A 348 8.03 17.88 20.20
CA VAL A 348 6.73 17.50 20.77
C VAL A 348 5.96 18.76 21.15
N HIS A 349 4.72 18.86 20.68
CA HIS A 349 3.77 19.94 20.95
C HIS A 349 2.53 19.39 21.66
N PRO A 350 2.53 19.38 22.99
CA PRO A 350 1.35 19.10 23.80
C PRO A 350 0.19 20.05 23.45
N LEU A 351 -0.93 19.54 22.94
CA LEU A 351 -2.08 20.40 22.58
C LEU A 351 -2.88 20.86 23.79
N TRP A 352 -2.63 20.25 24.96
CA TRP A 352 -3.21 20.64 26.23
C TRP A 352 -2.43 21.76 26.95
N SER A 353 -1.28 22.20 26.42
CA SER A 353 -0.51 23.27 27.01
C SER A 353 0.34 24.00 25.98
N SER A 354 0.08 25.28 25.76
CA SER A 354 0.91 26.16 24.93
C SER A 354 2.31 26.40 25.49
N SER A 355 2.55 26.04 26.75
CA SER A 355 3.75 26.40 27.52
C SER A 355 4.80 25.28 27.56
N VAL A 356 4.43 24.05 27.22
CA VAL A 356 5.33 22.88 27.28
C VAL A 356 5.88 22.61 25.88
N LYS A 357 6.94 23.31 25.49
CA LYS A 357 7.81 22.83 24.41
C LYS A 357 8.82 21.92 25.07
N ILE A 358 8.85 20.64 24.72
CA ILE A 358 9.90 19.73 25.16
C ILE A 358 10.94 19.72 24.03
N PRO A 359 12.05 20.46 24.15
CA PRO A 359 13.10 20.41 23.16
C PRO A 359 13.94 19.17 23.47
N ILE A 360 14.05 18.21 22.55
CA ILE A 360 15.04 17.15 22.72
C ILE A 360 15.82 16.91 21.42
N SER A 361 17.14 17.07 21.58
CA SER A 361 18.23 16.39 20.86
C SER A 361 18.34 16.67 19.37
N TYR A 362 19.25 17.59 19.02
CA TYR A 362 19.92 17.60 17.71
C TYR A 362 20.62 16.25 17.51
N GLN A 363 20.03 15.37 16.71
CA GLN A 363 20.76 14.22 16.19
C GLN A 363 20.87 14.41 14.68
N THR A 364 22.07 14.14 14.15
CA THR A 364 22.18 13.84 12.73
C THR A 364 21.39 12.56 12.52
N VAL A 365 20.22 12.69 11.93
CA VAL A 365 19.21 11.66 11.88
C VAL A 365 19.17 11.11 10.45
N HIS A 366 19.50 9.84 10.30
CA HIS A 366 19.31 9.07 9.07
C HIS A 366 17.88 8.49 9.05
N THR A 367 17.53 7.75 8.00
CA THR A 367 16.40 6.82 8.10
C THR A 367 16.57 5.98 9.36
N GLY A 368 15.57 5.96 10.24
CA GLY A 368 15.69 5.29 11.54
C GLY A 368 14.66 5.72 12.58
N SER A 369 14.79 5.10 13.75
CA SER A 369 13.94 5.34 14.92
C SER A 369 14.70 6.10 16.00
N TYR A 370 14.11 7.19 16.49
CA TYR A 370 14.70 8.10 17.46
C TYR A 370 13.91 8.09 18.74
N ARG A 371 14.55 7.75 19.86
CA ARG A 371 13.87 7.75 21.16
C ARG A 371 13.65 9.18 21.63
N VAL A 372 12.39 9.54 21.78
CA VAL A 372 11.93 10.82 22.34
C VAL A 372 11.41 10.57 23.74
N PHE A 373 11.72 11.46 24.67
CA PHE A 373 11.26 11.39 26.06
C PHE A 373 10.20 12.47 26.32
N LEU A 374 9.14 12.09 27.02
CA LEU A 374 8.06 12.97 27.45
C LEU A 374 7.88 12.81 28.95
N THR A 375 8.10 13.88 29.71
CA THR A 375 7.82 13.90 31.15
C THR A 375 6.39 14.40 31.38
N ILE A 376 5.57 13.57 32.02
CA ILE A 376 4.15 13.86 32.28
C ILE A 376 4.06 14.93 33.37
N PRO A 377 3.45 16.10 33.12
CA PRO A 377 3.28 17.10 34.16
C PRO A 377 2.39 16.60 35.30
N LYS A 378 2.77 16.89 36.54
CA LYS A 378 2.04 16.48 37.75
C LYS A 378 0.59 17.00 37.83
N TYR A 379 0.25 18.04 37.06
CA TYR A 379 -1.10 18.60 37.04
C TYR A 379 -2.07 17.85 36.13
N LEU A 380 -1.58 16.95 35.25
CA LEU A 380 -2.48 16.15 34.42
C LEU A 380 -3.18 15.13 35.28
N VAL A 381 -4.52 15.13 35.20
CA VAL A 381 -5.37 14.15 35.85
C VAL A 381 -5.68 12.99 34.90
N HIS A 382 -6.34 11.94 35.40
CA HIS A 382 -6.78 10.80 34.61
C HIS A 382 -7.48 11.25 33.31
N GLY A 383 -7.00 10.80 32.15
CA GLY A 383 -7.60 11.16 30.85
C GLY A 383 -6.70 11.01 29.63
N ILE A 384 -7.23 11.40 28.46
CA ILE A 384 -6.55 11.34 27.15
C ILE A 384 -6.14 12.74 26.72
N TYR A 385 -4.87 12.92 26.39
CA TYR A 385 -4.26 14.21 26.08
C TYR A 385 -3.56 14.13 24.70
N PRO A 386 -4.04 14.86 23.68
CA PRO A 386 -3.46 14.80 22.34
C PRO A 386 -2.22 15.68 22.20
N PHE A 387 -1.17 15.19 21.55
CA PHE A 387 0.03 15.96 21.25
C PHE A 387 0.46 15.74 19.81
N ASP A 388 1.20 16.70 19.28
CA ASP A 388 1.78 16.61 17.95
C ASP A 388 3.29 16.37 18.06
N VAL A 389 3.84 15.62 17.11
CA VAL A 389 5.27 15.45 16.91
C VAL A 389 5.59 16.05 15.54
N SER A 390 6.23 17.20 15.52
CA SER A 390 6.65 17.83 14.27
C SER A 390 8.07 17.43 13.90
N PHE A 391 8.28 17.22 12.61
CA PHE A 391 9.57 16.93 12.02
C PHE A 391 9.99 18.10 11.12
N ALA A 392 11.17 18.65 11.34
CA ALA A 392 11.69 19.77 10.55
C ALA A 392 13.11 19.49 10.04
N THR A 393 13.37 19.80 8.77
CA THR A 393 14.74 19.77 8.22
C THR A 393 15.48 21.03 8.63
N THR A 394 16.77 20.89 8.91
CA THR A 394 17.68 22.02 9.09
C THR A 394 18.31 22.39 7.75
N LYS A 395 17.93 23.53 7.16
CA LYS A 395 18.58 24.07 5.94
C LYS A 395 19.30 25.37 6.30
N GLY A 396 20.61 25.28 6.58
CA GLY A 396 21.36 26.40 7.15
C GLY A 396 20.90 26.68 8.60
N ALA A 397 20.71 27.95 8.97
CA ALA A 397 20.20 28.34 10.30
C ALA A 397 18.66 28.24 10.44
N ASN A 398 17.94 27.87 9.38
CA ASN A 398 16.47 27.88 9.34
C ASN A 398 15.89 26.46 9.30
N LEU A 399 14.75 26.28 9.98
CA LEU A 399 13.97 25.04 9.98
C LEU A 399 12.90 25.08 8.88
N SER A 400 12.82 24.04 8.05
CA SER A 400 11.72 23.83 7.11
C SER A 400 10.82 22.70 7.64
N PRO A 401 9.49 22.91 7.78
CA PRO A 401 8.58 21.86 8.23
C PRO A 401 8.48 20.76 7.17
N ILE A 402 8.41 19.51 7.64
CA ILE A 402 8.25 18.33 6.79
C ILE A 402 6.89 17.71 7.03
N ASP A 403 6.56 17.44 8.31
CA ASP A 403 5.37 16.67 8.65
C ASP A 403 4.99 16.83 10.13
N ILE A 404 3.74 16.51 10.45
CA ILE A 404 3.17 16.46 11.81
C ILE A 404 2.56 15.08 12.02
N VAL A 405 3.06 14.36 13.02
CA VAL A 405 2.49 13.10 13.48
C VAL A 405 1.71 13.35 14.75
N HIS A 406 0.47 12.89 14.80
CA HIS A 406 -0.41 13.06 15.95
C HIS A 406 -0.32 11.86 16.89
N GLY A 407 -0.16 12.11 18.18
CA GLY A 407 -0.09 11.11 19.24
C GLY A 407 -1.09 11.36 20.36
N GLN A 408 -1.32 10.36 21.20
CA GLN A 408 -2.22 10.41 22.36
C GLN A 408 -1.50 9.96 23.62
N LEU A 409 -1.49 10.80 24.64
CA LEU A 409 -1.03 10.48 25.99
C LEU A 409 -2.22 10.09 26.86
N PHE A 410 -2.23 8.85 27.34
CA PHE A 410 -3.15 8.39 28.37
C PHE A 410 -2.47 8.55 29.73
N VAL A 411 -3.05 9.42 30.56
CA VAL A 411 -2.61 9.59 31.95
C VAL A 411 -3.51 8.73 32.82
N ILE A 412 -2.91 7.77 33.52
CA ILE A 412 -3.59 6.87 34.46
C ILE A 412 -3.23 7.23 35.91
N GLN A 413 -4.13 6.94 36.85
CA GLN A 413 -3.90 7.23 38.29
C GLN A 413 -3.27 6.05 39.05
N SER A 414 -3.35 4.84 38.51
CA SER A 414 -2.80 3.62 39.09
C SER A 414 -2.24 2.74 37.98
N THR A 415 -1.16 2.00 38.24
CA THR A 415 -0.64 1.00 37.30
C THR A 415 -1.55 -0.22 37.15
N GLN A 416 -2.59 -0.34 37.98
CA GLN A 416 -3.67 -1.32 37.86
C GLN A 416 -4.85 -0.81 37.03
N ASP A 417 -4.82 0.45 36.63
CA ASP A 417 -5.86 1.07 35.82
C ASP A 417 -5.76 0.57 34.38
N ILE A 418 -6.89 0.05 33.88
CA ILE A 418 -7.00 -0.47 32.52
C ILE A 418 -7.58 0.56 31.55
N PHE A 419 -7.85 1.79 31.98
CA PHE A 419 -8.44 2.85 31.14
C PHE A 419 -7.68 3.07 29.83
N ALA A 420 -6.34 3.02 29.86
CA ALA A 420 -5.51 3.17 28.68
C ALA A 420 -5.51 1.94 27.74
N TYR A 421 -6.12 0.86 28.20
CA TYR A 421 -6.25 -0.43 27.54
C TYR A 421 -7.72 -0.80 27.29
N ASP A 422 -8.65 0.11 27.60
CA ASP A 422 -10.07 -0.01 27.33
C ASP A 422 -10.30 0.23 25.84
N ASN A 423 -10.00 -0.80 25.05
CA ASN A 423 -10.31 -0.86 23.63
C ASN A 423 -11.17 -2.09 23.33
N ASN A 424 -11.78 -2.08 22.16
CA ASN A 424 -12.73 -3.11 21.74
C ASN A 424 -12.04 -4.44 21.40
N ILE A 425 -10.71 -4.51 21.49
CA ILE A 425 -9.89 -5.62 21.00
C ILE A 425 -8.91 -6.04 22.11
N GLY A 426 -9.49 -6.56 23.19
CA GLY A 426 -8.75 -7.06 24.34
C GLY A 426 -8.68 -8.58 24.42
N ILE A 427 -9.21 -9.33 23.45
CA ILE A 427 -9.34 -10.80 23.53
C ILE A 427 -8.62 -11.46 22.36
N SER A 428 -7.61 -12.28 22.63
CA SER A 428 -6.85 -13.02 21.60
C SER A 428 -7.01 -14.54 21.75
N SER A 429 -6.62 -15.28 20.70
CA SER A 429 -6.32 -16.70 20.87
C SER A 429 -5.02 -16.85 21.68
N ASP A 430 -4.94 -17.84 22.56
CA ASP A 430 -3.69 -18.14 23.29
C ASP A 430 -2.52 -18.45 22.34
N SER A 431 -2.83 -18.93 21.14
CA SER A 431 -1.87 -19.21 20.08
C SER A 431 -1.48 -17.99 19.24
N ASN A 432 -2.17 -16.86 19.38
CA ASN A 432 -1.95 -15.67 18.57
C ASN A 432 -2.21 -14.38 19.36
N ILE A 433 -1.48 -14.21 20.45
CA ILE A 433 -1.59 -13.07 21.37
C ILE A 433 -1.23 -11.70 20.75
N ALA A 434 -0.69 -11.70 19.54
CA ALA A 434 -0.33 -10.49 18.82
C ALA A 434 -1.53 -9.78 18.16
N THR A 435 -2.65 -10.49 17.90
CA THR A 435 -3.79 -9.94 17.13
C THR A 435 -4.73 -9.05 17.92
N ALA A 436 -4.62 -9.03 19.25
CA ALA A 436 -5.52 -8.28 20.13
C ALA A 436 -4.77 -7.80 21.38
N ASN A 437 -3.61 -7.18 21.18
CA ASN A 437 -2.74 -6.77 22.28
C ASN A 437 -2.98 -5.31 22.70
N PHE A 438 -2.98 -5.08 24.00
CA PHE A 438 -3.27 -3.80 24.65
C PHE A 438 -2.14 -2.77 24.50
N ASP A 439 -0.89 -3.18 24.29
CA ASP A 439 0.29 -2.37 24.59
C ASP A 439 1.47 -2.53 23.63
N GLY A 440 1.27 -3.16 22.47
CA GLY A 440 2.34 -3.51 21.54
C GLY A 440 3.33 -4.56 22.08
N SER A 441 3.06 -5.15 23.24
CA SER A 441 3.96 -6.05 23.99
C SER A 441 3.30 -7.40 24.31
N GLN A 442 2.34 -7.83 23.49
CA GLN A 442 1.68 -9.15 23.53
C GLN A 442 0.78 -9.41 24.76
N ARG A 443 0.26 -8.36 25.43
CA ARG A 443 -0.73 -8.53 26.51
C ARG A 443 -2.16 -8.49 25.98
N SER A 444 -2.94 -9.54 26.24
CA SER A 444 -4.35 -9.69 25.83
C SER A 444 -5.09 -10.60 26.81
N TYR A 445 -6.42 -10.51 26.91
CA TYR A 445 -7.23 -11.53 27.58
C TYR A 445 -7.30 -12.80 26.72
N SER A 446 -7.10 -13.95 27.36
CA SER A 446 -7.21 -15.25 26.72
C SER A 446 -8.68 -15.54 26.36
N SER A 447 -8.97 -15.75 25.07
CA SER A 447 -10.29 -16.21 24.62
C SER A 447 -10.66 -17.58 25.18
N SER A 448 -9.67 -18.45 25.44
CA SER A 448 -9.92 -19.75 26.07
C SER A 448 -10.27 -19.59 27.53
N ALA A 449 -9.50 -18.79 28.29
CA ALA A 449 -9.76 -18.56 29.70
C ALA A 449 -11.11 -17.85 29.94
N LEU A 450 -11.48 -16.91 29.06
CA LEU A 450 -12.79 -16.26 29.12
C LEU A 450 -13.94 -17.25 28.85
N ARG A 451 -13.78 -18.15 27.86
CA ARG A 451 -14.75 -19.23 27.60
C ARG A 451 -14.86 -20.19 28.79
N ASP A 452 -13.73 -20.58 29.39
CA ASP A 452 -13.69 -21.45 30.57
C ASP A 452 -14.35 -20.78 31.79
N ALA A 453 -14.26 -19.46 31.89
CA ALA A 453 -14.96 -18.66 32.88
C ALA A 453 -16.44 -18.36 32.53
N GLY A 454 -16.95 -18.90 31.42
CA GLY A 454 -18.36 -18.80 31.02
C GLY A 454 -18.70 -17.59 30.14
N PHE A 455 -17.72 -16.78 29.74
CA PHE A 455 -17.91 -15.65 28.84
C PHE A 455 -17.80 -16.11 27.38
N VAL A 456 -18.95 -16.43 26.78
CA VAL A 456 -19.05 -16.92 25.39
C VAL A 456 -19.56 -15.79 24.48
N PRO A 457 -18.91 -15.53 23.32
CA PRO A 457 -19.39 -14.52 22.37
C PRO A 457 -20.86 -14.72 21.98
N GLY A 458 -21.66 -13.64 22.00
CA GLY A 458 -23.08 -13.66 21.64
C GLY A 458 -24.05 -13.95 22.79
N TYR A 459 -23.57 -14.18 24.01
CA TYR A 459 -24.40 -14.37 25.20
C TYR A 459 -24.33 -13.16 26.15
N ALA A 460 -25.45 -12.82 26.77
CA ALA A 460 -25.51 -11.78 27.81
C ALA A 460 -25.08 -12.35 29.17
N PHE A 461 -24.36 -11.55 29.95
CA PHE A 461 -23.96 -11.87 31.32
C PHE A 461 -24.20 -10.66 32.24
N GLU A 462 -24.56 -10.92 33.49
CA GLU A 462 -24.71 -9.87 34.50
C GLU A 462 -23.36 -9.57 35.15
N VAL A 463 -22.98 -8.29 35.17
CA VAL A 463 -21.79 -7.82 35.87
C VAL A 463 -22.26 -6.98 37.06
N MET A 464 -21.87 -7.37 38.28
CA MET A 464 -21.96 -6.46 39.42
C MET A 464 -20.79 -5.49 39.35
N VAL A 465 -21.08 -4.23 39.08
CA VAL A 465 -20.11 -3.14 39.23
C VAL A 465 -20.12 -2.74 40.69
N VAL A 466 -18.99 -2.97 41.38
CA VAL A 466 -18.79 -2.62 42.80
C VAL A 466 -18.33 -1.18 42.93
#